data_AF-A0A7K3KP37-F1
#
_entry.id   AF-A0A7K3KP37-F1
#
_cell.length_a   1.000
_cell.length_b   1.000
_cell.length_c   1.000
_cell.angle_alpha   90.00
_cell.angle_beta   90.00
_cell.angle_gamma   90.00
#
_symmetry.space_group_name_H-M   'P 1'
#
loop_
_entity.id
_entity.type
_entity.pdbx_description
1 polymer ?
#
loop_
_entity_poly.entity_id
_entity_poly.type
_entity_poly.pdbx_seq_one_letter_code
_entity_poly.pdbx_strand_id
1 'polypeptide(L)'
;MSTLAEFAETSEVHLQPTKWGVPTKSRLSELVEAYTYLSTLLKRGVAISQECDDVATEDLYTGALREVEKTLWMLNSEVAE
;
A
#
# COMPACT_ATOMS: atom_id res chain seq x y z
N MET A 1 13.06 -18.62 0.72
CA MET A 1 13.92 -17.53 1.23
C MET A 1 13.62 -16.32 0.39
N SER A 2 13.53 -15.13 0.98
CA SER A 2 13.19 -13.91 0.24
C SER A 2 14.38 -12.95 0.24
N THR A 3 14.70 -12.35 -0.91
CA THR A 3 15.84 -11.44 -1.09
C THR A 3 15.40 -9.99 -1.35
N LEU A 4 16.27 -9.02 -1.06
CA LEU A 4 16.01 -7.62 -1.40
C LEU A 4 15.92 -7.40 -2.93
N ALA A 5 16.66 -8.19 -3.71
CA ALA A 5 16.60 -8.13 -5.17
C ALA A 5 15.22 -8.56 -5.67
N GLU A 6 14.68 -9.67 -5.14
CA GLU A 6 13.33 -10.13 -5.47
C GLU A 6 12.28 -9.05 -5.18
N PHE A 7 12.32 -8.40 -4.02
CA PHE A 7 11.38 -7.32 -3.70
C PHE A 7 11.48 -6.14 -4.67
N ALA A 8 12.70 -5.75 -5.06
CA ALA A 8 12.91 -4.65 -6.00
C ALA A 8 12.42 -5.00 -7.41
N GLU A 9 12.52 -6.26 -7.82
CA GLU A 9 12.09 -6.75 -9.14
C GLU A 9 10.58 -6.95 -9.23
N THR A 10 9.91 -7.37 -8.15
CA THR A 10 8.47 -7.71 -8.17
C THR A 10 7.57 -6.60 -7.63
N SER A 11 8.12 -5.57 -6.98
CA SER A 11 7.32 -4.47 -6.43
C SER A 11 6.85 -3.52 -7.53
N GLU A 12 5.56 -3.23 -7.54
CA GLU A 12 4.97 -2.17 -8.37
C GLU A 12 5.08 -0.79 -7.70
N VAL A 13 5.59 -0.72 -6.46
CA VAL A 13 5.97 0.54 -5.81
C VAL A 13 7.42 0.84 -6.17
N HIS A 14 7.61 1.82 -7.06
CA HIS A 14 8.94 2.18 -7.56
C HIS A 14 9.63 3.22 -6.68
N LEU A 15 10.87 2.92 -6.30
CA LEU A 15 11.70 3.83 -5.54
C LEU A 15 12.46 4.77 -6.48
N GLN A 16 12.59 6.04 -6.07
CA GLN A 16 13.35 7.05 -6.78
C GLN A 16 14.41 7.65 -5.84
N PRO A 17 15.62 7.99 -6.33
CA PRO A 17 16.60 8.71 -5.54
C PRO A 17 16.02 10.02 -4.99
N THR A 18 16.12 10.18 -3.68
CA THR A 18 15.54 11.31 -2.98
C THR A 18 16.38 12.58 -3.14
N LYS A 19 15.75 13.76 -3.09
CA LYS A 19 16.42 15.06 -3.02
C LYS A 19 16.06 15.78 -1.72
N TRP A 20 17.04 16.48 -1.16
CA TRP A 20 16.79 17.44 -0.08
C TRP A 20 15.96 18.62 -0.57
N GLY A 21 15.20 19.24 0.33
CA GLY A 21 14.35 20.40 0.02
C GLY A 21 13.03 20.08 -0.69
N VAL A 22 12.68 18.81 -0.87
CA VAL A 22 11.34 18.43 -1.33
C VAL A 22 10.33 18.76 -0.23
N PRO A 23 9.23 19.49 -0.53
CA PRO A 23 8.22 19.85 0.46
C PRO A 23 7.57 18.63 1.10
N THR A 24 7.22 18.72 2.38
CA THR A 24 6.50 17.66 3.11
C THR A 24 5.22 17.25 2.37
N LYS A 25 4.46 18.21 1.85
CA LYS A 25 3.23 17.94 1.11
C LYS A 25 3.44 17.04 -0.12
N SER A 26 4.54 17.24 -0.86
CA SER A 26 4.90 16.37 -1.99
C SER A 26 5.21 14.94 -1.54
N ARG A 27 5.87 14.77 -0.39
CA ARG A 27 6.13 13.44 0.19
C ARG A 27 4.85 12.74 0.62
N LEU A 28 3.92 13.48 1.22
CA LEU A 28 2.63 12.94 1.62
C LEU A 28 1.82 12.50 0.39
N SER A 29 1.89 13.22 -0.73
CA SER A 29 1.28 12.79 -2.00
C SER A 29 1.87 11.47 -2.52
N GLU A 30 3.20 11.30 -2.48
CA GLU A 30 3.85 10.03 -2.84
C GLU A 30 3.36 8.87 -1.94
N LEU A 31 3.15 9.13 -0.64
CA LEU A 31 2.58 8.14 0.28
C LEU A 31 1.12 7.82 -0.05
N VAL A 32 0.31 8.81 -0.41
CA VAL A 32 -1.08 8.58 -0.84
C VAL A 32 -1.12 7.64 -2.05
N GLU A 33 -0.24 7.83 -3.04
CA GLU A 33 -0.14 6.94 -4.20
C GLU A 33 0.21 5.50 -3.80
N ALA A 34 1.25 5.32 -2.97
CA ALA A 34 1.66 3.99 -2.49
C ALA A 34 0.57 3.28 -1.69
N TYR A 35 -0.10 3.98 -0.76
CA TYR A 35 -1.19 3.40 0.05
C TYR A 35 -2.44 3.11 -0.79
N THR A 36 -2.71 3.89 -1.85
CA THR A 36 -3.78 3.60 -2.81
C THR A 36 -3.50 2.30 -3.58
N TYR A 37 -2.25 2.10 -4.01
CA TYR A 37 -1.83 0.84 -4.61
C TYR A 37 -2.00 -0.34 -3.64
N LEU A 38 -1.52 -0.22 -2.40
CA LEU A 38 -1.66 -1.28 -1.38
C LEU A 38 -3.13 -1.61 -1.09
N SER A 39 -4.01 -0.61 -0.97
CA SER A 39 -5.45 -0.84 -0.78
C SER A 39 -6.04 -1.65 -1.93
N THR A 40 -5.66 -1.32 -3.16
CA THR A 40 -6.12 -2.03 -4.36
C THR A 40 -5.59 -3.47 -4.41
N LEU A 41 -4.32 -3.67 -4.08
CA LEU A 41 -3.69 -4.99 -4.03
C LEU A 41 -4.36 -5.89 -2.98
N LEU A 42 -4.63 -5.34 -1.78
CA LEU A 42 -5.28 -6.08 -0.69
C LEU A 42 -6.75 -6.42 -1.02
N LYS A 43 -7.50 -5.50 -1.67
CA LYS A 43 -8.85 -5.79 -2.16
C LYS A 43 -8.86 -6.97 -3.14
N ARG A 44 -7.88 -7.01 -4.06
CA ARG A 44 -7.70 -8.15 -4.96
C ARG A 44 -7.33 -9.42 -4.20
N GLY A 45 -6.46 -9.31 -3.19
CA GLY A 45 -6.10 -10.41 -2.30
C GLY A 45 -7.31 -11.04 -1.62
N VAL A 46 -8.18 -10.22 -1.03
CA VAL A 46 -9.45 -10.65 -0.41
C VAL A 46 -10.33 -11.42 -1.42
N ALA A 47 -10.53 -10.87 -2.62
CA ALA A 47 -11.34 -11.53 -3.65
C ALA A 47 -10.77 -12.89 -4.07
N ILE A 48 -9.45 -12.99 -4.27
CA ILE A 48 -8.79 -14.26 -4.64
C ILE A 48 -8.88 -15.28 -3.50
N SER A 49 -8.68 -14.87 -2.25
CA SER A 49 -8.80 -15.78 -1.10
C SER A 49 -10.23 -16.30 -0.93
N GLN A 50 -11.24 -15.46 -1.19
CA GLN A 50 -12.65 -15.87 -1.21
C GLN A 50 -12.91 -16.90 -2.31
N GLU A 51 -12.41 -16.67 -3.53
CA GLU A 51 -12.53 -17.63 -4.65
C GLU A 51 -11.86 -18.98 -4.36
N CYS A 52 -10.86 -19.00 -3.48
CA CYS A 52 -10.10 -20.20 -3.10
C CYS A 52 -10.59 -20.86 -1.79
N ASP A 53 -11.67 -20.36 -1.17
CA ASP A 53 -12.16 -20.78 0.16
C ASP A 53 -11.06 -20.73 1.27
N ASP A 54 -10.07 -19.84 1.14
CA ASP A 54 -9.00 -19.62 2.13
C ASP A 54 -9.39 -18.52 3.13
N VAL A 55 -10.23 -18.90 4.10
CA VAL A 55 -10.81 -18.00 5.10
C VAL A 55 -9.74 -17.31 5.98
N ALA A 56 -8.62 -17.98 6.25
CA ALA A 56 -7.56 -17.41 7.08
C ALA A 56 -6.81 -16.29 6.35
N THR A 57 -6.51 -16.49 5.06
CA THR A 57 -5.87 -15.47 4.24
C THR A 57 -6.83 -14.32 3.91
N GLU A 58 -8.12 -14.59 3.73
CA GLU A 58 -9.15 -13.56 3.57
C GLU A 58 -9.19 -12.62 4.77
N ASP A 59 -9.24 -13.15 5.99
CA ASP A 59 -9.26 -12.35 7.22
C ASP A 59 -7.96 -11.56 7.40
N LEU A 60 -6.82 -12.16 7.08
CA LEU A 60 -5.52 -11.50 7.09
C LEU A 60 -5.48 -10.28 6.15
N TYR A 61 -5.93 -10.42 4.90
CA TYR A 61 -5.98 -9.31 3.96
C TYR A 61 -7.03 -8.27 4.33
N THR A 62 -8.18 -8.69 4.87
CA THR A 62 -9.23 -7.77 5.33
C THR A 62 -8.74 -6.91 6.50
N GLY A 63 -8.04 -7.53 7.46
CA GLY A 63 -7.42 -6.83 8.59
C GLY A 63 -6.39 -5.80 8.13
N ALA A 64 -5.50 -6.19 7.20
CA ALA A 64 -4.51 -5.29 6.62
C ALA A 64 -5.15 -4.15 5.81
N LEU A 65 -6.19 -4.46 5.02
CA LEU A 65 -6.91 -3.48 4.21
C LEU A 65 -7.51 -2.37 5.07
N ARG A 66 -8.14 -2.73 6.20
CA ARG A 66 -8.70 -1.77 7.17
C ARG A 66 -7.66 -0.76 7.66
N GLU A 67 -6.43 -1.22 7.93
CA GLU A 67 -5.35 -0.35 8.43
C GLU A 67 -4.78 0.55 7.33
N VAL A 68 -4.62 0.00 6.13
CA VAL A 68 -4.19 0.75 4.94
C VAL A 68 -5.21 1.84 4.59
N GLU A 69 -6.51 1.54 4.58
CA GLU A 69 -7.56 2.51 4.26
C GLU A 69 -7.67 3.61 5.32
N LYS A 70 -7.52 3.27 6.61
CA LYS A 70 -7.45 4.28 7.68
C LYS A 70 -6.25 5.21 7.48
N THR A 71 -5.09 4.66 7.15
CA THR A 71 -3.87 5.45 6.91
C THR A 71 -4.02 6.34 5.69
N LEU A 72 -4.57 5.81 4.60
CA LEU A 72 -4.88 6.56 3.39
C LEU A 72 -5.85 7.72 3.65
N TRP A 73 -6.88 7.50 4.48
CA TRP A 73 -7.79 8.57 4.90
C TRP A 73 -7.07 9.71 5.65
N MET A 74 -6.21 9.37 6.61
CA MET A 74 -5.45 10.37 7.37
C MET A 74 -4.48 11.16 6.49
N LEU A 75 -3.78 10.48 5.56
CA LEU A 75 -2.89 11.14 4.61
C LEU A 75 -3.64 12.08 3.66
N ASN A 76 -4.79 11.65 3.12
CA ASN A 76 -5.61 12.51 2.27
C ASN A 76 -6.15 13.73 3.04
N SER A 77 -6.46 13.57 4.33
CA SER A 77 -6.91 14.68 5.17
C SER A 77 -5.81 15.72 5.36
N GLU A 78 -4.58 15.29 5.65
CA GLU A 78 -3.41 16.18 5.79
C GLU A 78 -3.02 16.87 4.47
N VAL A 79 -3.11 16.17 3.34
CA VAL A 79 -2.81 16.75 2.02
C VAL A 79 -3.88 17.77 1.60
N ALA A 80 -5.12 17.63 2.07
CA ALA A 80 -6.20 18.56 1.78
C ALA A 80 -6.13 19.87 2.59
N GLU A 81 -5.40 19.88 3.72
CA GLU A 81 -5.07 21.07 4.51
C GLU A 81 -4.03 21.97 3.79
#